data_AF-A0A3M2S916-F1
#
_entry.id   AF-A0A3M2S916-F1
#
_cell.length_a   1.000
_cell.length_b   1.000
_cell.length_c   1.000
_cell.angle_alpha   90.00
_cell.angle_beta   90.00
_cell.angle_gamma   90.00
#
_symmetry.space_group_name_H-M   'P 1'
#
loop_
_entity.id
_entity.type
_entity.pdbx_description
1 polymer ?
#
loop_
_entity_poly.entity_id
_entity_poly.type
_entity_poly.pdbx_seq_one_letter_code
_entity_poly.pdbx_strand_id
1 'polypeptide(L)'
;MATRNRGSIYSFGDDGLTASVSASGRLLRVSRHFSGQNFGYCVDHPSIPDPYFVVDRITSLHSMASDSGGGLGIDPTVDILDTGNEPSAEFVHDRWPHFAVQGSNCEVKLQFFASGGTIYQTYEFSFDGVDIQPPKLVTMADLLIRQLDFIDFANQFNEADMRSAGYETRLAEKKTRIERSHHVDEGEVVLFILAYCEGELLTFQHDEEKEVK
;
A
#
# COMPACT_ATOMS: atom_id res chain seq x y z
N MET A 1 -15.03 -3.58 -21.18
CA MET A 1 -14.43 -2.56 -22.08
C MET A 1 -12.97 -2.46 -21.68
N ALA A 2 -12.06 -3.10 -22.42
CA ALA A 2 -10.65 -3.19 -22.01
C ALA A 2 -9.96 -1.82 -22.18
N THR A 3 -9.42 -1.29 -21.08
CA THR A 3 -8.69 -0.02 -21.02
C THR A 3 -7.32 -0.16 -21.68
N ARG A 4 -7.01 0.67 -22.68
CA ARG A 4 -5.70 0.73 -23.34
C ARG A 4 -4.64 1.30 -22.39
N ASN A 5 -3.51 0.60 -22.29
CA ASN A 5 -2.16 0.98 -21.83
C ASN A 5 -1.87 2.50 -21.75
N ARG A 6 -2.42 3.14 -20.72
CA ARG A 6 -2.02 4.46 -20.21
C ARG A 6 -1.74 4.24 -18.74
N GLY A 7 -0.68 4.84 -18.20
CA GLY A 7 -0.48 4.93 -16.76
C GLY A 7 -1.78 5.42 -16.12
N SER A 8 -2.46 4.52 -15.43
CA SER A 8 -3.81 4.73 -14.90
C SER A 8 -3.76 4.53 -13.41
N ILE A 9 -4.44 5.41 -12.69
CA ILE A 9 -4.61 5.30 -11.25
C ILE A 9 -6.08 5.00 -11.00
N TYR A 10 -6.35 3.93 -10.28
CA TYR A 10 -7.67 3.64 -9.77
C TYR A 10 -7.76 4.14 -8.33
N SER A 11 -8.84 4.84 -8.00
CA SER A 11 -9.07 5.39 -6.66
C SER A 11 -10.43 4.94 -6.18
N PHE A 12 -10.49 4.41 -4.96
CA PHE A 12 -11.71 3.87 -4.35
C PHE A 12 -11.69 4.14 -2.85
N GLY A 13 -12.86 4.11 -2.21
CA GLY A 13 -12.95 4.52 -0.81
C GLY A 13 -14.31 4.31 -0.18
N ASP A 14 -14.36 4.60 1.12
CA ASP A 14 -15.54 4.51 1.98
C ASP A 14 -15.38 5.47 3.18
N ASP A 15 -16.39 6.29 3.47
CA ASP A 15 -16.43 7.19 4.64
C ASP A 15 -15.15 8.00 4.93
N GLY A 16 -14.63 8.67 3.90
CA GLY A 16 -13.44 9.53 4.00
C GLY A 16 -12.10 8.79 3.96
N LEU A 17 -12.11 7.44 3.93
CA LEU A 17 -10.96 6.61 3.59
C LEU A 17 -10.88 6.43 2.07
N THR A 18 -9.70 6.60 1.49
CA THR A 18 -9.44 6.43 0.07
C THR A 18 -8.14 5.65 -0.12
N ALA A 19 -8.14 4.68 -1.01
CA ALA A 19 -6.93 4.04 -1.52
C ALA A 19 -6.74 4.41 -3.00
N SER A 20 -5.48 4.51 -3.41
CA SER A 20 -5.10 4.72 -4.80
C SER A 20 -4.15 3.61 -5.22
N VAL A 21 -4.43 2.97 -6.36
CA VAL A 21 -3.65 1.86 -6.90
C VAL A 21 -3.24 2.14 -8.35
N SER A 22 -2.13 1.55 -8.80
CA SER A 22 -1.65 1.65 -10.18
C SER A 22 -2.48 0.81 -11.16
N ALA A 23 -2.08 0.79 -12.43
CA ALA A 23 -2.76 0.03 -13.47
C ALA A 23 -2.76 -1.49 -13.20
N SER A 24 -1.75 -1.99 -12.49
CA SER A 24 -1.57 -3.39 -12.06
C SER A 24 -2.15 -3.72 -10.70
N GLY A 25 -2.73 -2.72 -10.03
CA GLY A 25 -3.25 -2.91 -8.67
C GLY A 25 -2.18 -2.74 -7.58
N ARG A 26 -0.97 -2.25 -7.89
CA ARG A 26 0.01 -1.87 -6.85
C ARG A 26 -0.59 -0.78 -5.96
N LEU A 27 -0.53 -0.92 -4.63
CA LEU A 27 -1.07 0.07 -3.71
C LEU A 27 -0.09 1.24 -3.62
N LEU A 28 -0.54 2.43 -4.01
CA LEU A 28 0.31 3.62 -4.07
C LEU A 28 0.18 4.47 -2.80
N ARG A 29 -1.06 4.58 -2.28
CA ARG A 29 -1.37 5.43 -1.14
C ARG A 29 -2.68 5.01 -0.49
N VAL A 30 -2.75 5.14 0.83
CA VAL A 30 -4.00 5.16 1.59
C VAL A 30 -4.13 6.53 2.26
N SER A 31 -5.29 7.16 2.20
CA SER A 31 -5.56 8.44 2.85
C SER A 31 -6.88 8.43 3.59
N ARG A 32 -6.96 9.16 4.70
CA ARG A 32 -8.16 9.29 5.50
C ARG A 32 -8.40 10.74 5.90
N HIS A 33 -9.60 11.23 5.65
CA HIS A 33 -10.08 12.51 6.16
C HIS A 33 -10.97 12.27 7.38
N PHE A 34 -10.73 12.99 8.47
CA PHE A 34 -11.54 12.92 9.68
C PHE A 34 -12.48 14.14 9.76
N SER A 35 -13.75 13.91 10.12
CA SER A 35 -14.72 14.99 10.25
C SER A 35 -14.27 16.02 11.29
N GLY A 36 -14.31 17.31 10.92
CA GLY A 36 -13.92 18.41 11.80
C GLY A 36 -12.42 18.77 11.76
N GLN A 37 -11.60 18.05 10.99
CA GLN A 37 -10.21 18.44 10.74
C GLN A 37 -10.08 19.24 9.43
N ASN A 38 -9.08 20.11 9.36
CA ASN A 38 -8.78 20.93 8.18
C ASN A 38 -7.88 20.21 7.16
N PHE A 39 -7.35 19.05 7.53
CA PHE A 39 -6.50 18.21 6.71
C PHE A 39 -6.89 16.74 6.88
N GLY A 40 -6.50 15.92 5.91
CA GLY A 40 -6.50 14.47 6.05
C GLY A 40 -5.10 13.94 6.36
N TYR A 41 -5.00 12.65 6.66
CA TYR A 41 -3.74 11.94 6.74
C TYR A 41 -3.56 11.01 5.54
N CYS A 42 -2.32 10.71 5.18
CA CYS A 42 -2.03 9.63 4.26
C CYS A 42 -0.86 8.78 4.71
N VAL A 43 -0.87 7.53 4.26
CA VAL A 43 0.25 6.60 4.28
C VAL A 43 0.77 6.50 2.86
N ASP A 44 2.06 6.78 2.68
CA ASP A 44 2.75 6.63 1.40
C ASP A 44 4.19 6.15 1.55
N HIS A 45 4.80 5.82 0.42
CA HIS A 45 6.18 5.37 0.35
C HIS A 45 7.14 6.52 0.71
N PRO A 46 8.25 6.27 1.45
CA PRO A 46 9.19 7.31 1.88
C PRO A 46 9.81 8.14 0.74
N SER A 47 9.87 7.59 -0.48
CA SER A 47 10.38 8.32 -1.65
C SER A 47 9.42 9.40 -2.18
N ILE A 48 8.16 9.43 -1.73
CA ILE A 48 7.22 10.45 -2.17
C ILE A 48 7.61 11.78 -1.49
N PRO A 49 7.67 12.90 -2.22
CA PRO A 49 7.88 14.22 -1.63
C PRO A 49 6.77 14.65 -0.66
N ASP A 50 7.11 15.57 0.25
CA ASP A 50 6.16 16.11 1.21
C ASP A 50 4.96 16.79 0.53
N PRO A 51 3.80 16.84 1.21
CA PRO A 51 2.57 17.40 0.65
C PRO A 51 2.71 18.82 0.10
N TYR A 52 3.52 19.69 0.73
CA TYR A 52 3.79 21.03 0.20
C TYR A 52 4.41 21.04 -1.22
N PHE A 53 5.23 20.05 -1.56
CA PHE A 53 5.84 19.92 -2.89
C PHE A 53 4.87 19.31 -3.92
N VAL A 54 3.75 19.99 -4.17
CA VAL A 54 2.61 19.51 -4.96
C VAL A 54 3.03 18.88 -6.30
N VAL A 55 3.88 19.59 -7.06
CA VAL A 55 4.29 19.19 -8.42
C VAL A 55 5.19 17.95 -8.38
N ASP A 56 6.18 17.92 -7.50
CA ASP A 56 7.10 16.78 -7.38
C ASP A 56 6.38 15.54 -6.85
N ARG A 57 5.46 15.75 -5.89
CA ARG A 57 4.62 14.71 -5.31
C ARG A 57 3.72 14.07 -6.35
N ILE A 58 2.98 14.85 -7.16
CA ILE A 58 2.11 14.27 -8.19
C ILE A 58 2.92 13.60 -9.30
N THR A 59 4.09 14.15 -9.65
CA THR A 59 5.01 13.53 -10.62
C THR A 59 5.50 12.18 -10.12
N SER A 60 5.85 12.07 -8.84
CA SER A 60 6.30 10.81 -8.21
C SER A 60 5.17 9.77 -8.12
N LEU A 61 3.96 10.19 -7.77
CA LEU A 61 2.80 9.28 -7.76
C LEU A 61 2.44 8.80 -9.17
N HIS A 62 2.53 9.67 -10.17
CA HIS A 62 2.24 9.32 -11.55
C HIS A 62 3.30 8.38 -12.14
N SER A 63 4.58 8.58 -11.82
CA SER A 63 5.64 7.67 -12.25
C SER A 63 5.46 6.28 -11.64
N MET A 64 5.07 6.18 -10.36
CA MET A 64 4.76 4.90 -9.69
C MET A 64 3.51 4.20 -10.25
N ALA A 65 2.57 4.95 -10.82
CA ALA A 65 1.38 4.41 -11.47
C ALA A 65 1.69 3.72 -12.83
N SER A 66 2.85 4.02 -13.41
CA SER A 66 3.33 3.45 -14.65
C SER A 66 4.12 2.19 -14.29
N ASP A 67 3.47 1.02 -14.28
CA ASP A 67 4.01 -0.25 -13.76
C ASP A 67 5.25 -0.83 -14.49
N SER A 68 5.92 -0.04 -15.32
CA SER A 68 7.18 -0.38 -15.94
C SER A 68 8.29 -0.56 -14.89
N GLY A 69 8.66 -1.81 -14.63
CA GLY A 69 9.95 -2.20 -14.04
C GLY A 69 10.20 -1.75 -12.60
N GLY A 70 9.75 -2.54 -11.62
CA GLY A 70 10.18 -2.38 -10.21
C GLY A 70 9.61 -1.17 -9.49
N GLY A 71 8.45 -0.67 -9.93
CA GLY A 71 7.80 0.50 -9.33
C GLY A 71 7.59 0.35 -7.83
N LEU A 72 7.86 1.42 -7.10
CA LEU A 72 7.68 1.51 -5.65
C LEU A 72 6.17 1.53 -5.33
N GLY A 73 5.78 0.96 -4.20
CA GLY A 73 4.42 0.89 -3.68
C GLY A 73 4.43 0.68 -2.17
N ILE A 74 3.26 0.62 -1.56
CA ILE A 74 3.09 0.33 -0.12
C ILE A 74 2.43 -1.03 0.12
N ASP A 75 2.05 -1.75 -0.94
CA ASP A 75 1.58 -3.13 -0.88
C ASP A 75 2.71 -4.13 -0.59
N PRO A 76 2.36 -5.33 -0.09
CA PRO A 76 3.30 -6.42 -0.01
C PRO A 76 3.88 -6.80 -1.38
N THR A 77 5.20 -6.93 -1.45
CA THR A 77 5.87 -7.60 -2.56
C THR A 77 5.55 -9.10 -2.50
N VAL A 78 5.20 -9.68 -3.64
CA VAL A 78 4.95 -11.11 -3.81
C VAL A 78 5.99 -11.66 -4.79
N ASP A 79 6.73 -12.68 -4.39
CA ASP A 79 7.89 -13.20 -5.12
C ASP A 79 7.59 -13.90 -6.45
N ILE A 80 6.35 -14.35 -6.66
CA ILE A 80 5.95 -15.08 -7.88
C ILE A 80 5.26 -14.23 -8.95
N LEU A 81 5.03 -12.93 -8.70
CA LEU A 81 4.38 -12.04 -9.67
C LEU A 81 5.30 -11.77 -10.87
N ASP A 82 4.79 -12.01 -12.08
CA ASP A 82 5.48 -11.64 -13.31
C ASP A 82 5.03 -10.24 -13.74
N THR A 83 5.95 -9.28 -13.68
CA THR A 83 5.70 -7.89 -14.09
C THR A 83 5.75 -7.68 -15.61
N GLY A 84 6.02 -8.73 -16.39
CA GLY A 84 6.15 -8.65 -17.84
C GLY A 84 4.82 -8.64 -18.60
N ASN A 85 3.75 -9.18 -18.00
CA ASN A 85 2.43 -9.26 -18.63
C ASN A 85 1.53 -8.08 -18.26
N GLU A 86 0.71 -7.61 -19.21
CA GLU A 86 -0.24 -6.54 -18.95
C GLU A 86 -1.39 -7.08 -18.09
N PRO A 87 -1.61 -6.53 -16.88
CA PRO A 87 -2.67 -6.97 -15.99
C PRO A 87 -4.03 -6.55 -16.56
N SER A 88 -5.07 -7.37 -16.34
CA SER A 88 -6.43 -6.93 -16.59
C SER A 88 -6.99 -6.22 -15.37
N ALA A 89 -7.88 -5.26 -15.59
CA ALA A 89 -8.57 -4.53 -14.53
C ALA A 89 -10.08 -4.53 -14.78
N GLU A 90 -10.83 -4.91 -13.75
CA GLU A 90 -12.28 -4.95 -13.71
C GLU A 90 -12.78 -4.31 -12.41
N PHE A 91 -14.10 -4.08 -12.32
CA PHE A 91 -14.74 -3.58 -11.11
C PHE A 91 -15.80 -4.54 -10.61
N VAL A 92 -15.67 -4.97 -9.36
CA VAL A 92 -16.70 -5.73 -8.65
C VAL A 92 -17.75 -4.76 -8.13
N HIS A 93 -19.02 -5.02 -8.47
CA HIS A 93 -20.17 -4.17 -8.13
C HIS A 93 -19.99 -2.70 -8.56
N ASP A 94 -19.31 -2.47 -9.68
CA ASP A 94 -19.02 -1.13 -10.23
C ASP A 94 -18.29 -0.18 -9.25
N ARG A 95 -17.65 -0.72 -8.21
CA ARG A 95 -17.05 0.06 -7.12
C ARG A 95 -15.62 -0.36 -6.78
N TRP A 96 -15.36 -1.66 -6.77
CA TRP A 96 -14.15 -2.22 -6.18
C TRP A 96 -13.21 -2.75 -7.26
N PRO A 97 -11.99 -2.20 -7.40
CA PRO A 97 -11.10 -2.66 -8.44
C PRO A 97 -10.65 -4.10 -8.16
N HIS A 98 -10.61 -4.87 -9.24
CA HIS A 98 -10.19 -6.27 -9.28
C HIS A 98 -9.21 -6.41 -10.44
N PHE A 99 -8.08 -7.06 -10.17
CA PHE A 99 -7.02 -7.24 -11.14
C PHE A 99 -6.73 -8.72 -11.32
N ALA A 100 -6.51 -9.15 -12.56
CA ALA A 100 -5.91 -10.44 -12.83
C ALA A 100 -4.52 -10.23 -13.43
N VAL A 101 -3.53 -10.83 -12.78
CA VAL A 101 -2.11 -10.73 -13.13
C VAL A 101 -1.59 -12.15 -13.35
N GLN A 102 -0.82 -12.34 -14.42
CA GLN A 102 -0.15 -13.60 -14.64
C GLN A 102 1.10 -13.67 -13.76
N GLY A 103 1.23 -14.72 -12.95
CA GLY A 103 2.47 -15.07 -12.27
C GLY A 103 3.32 -16.04 -13.09
N SER A 104 4.51 -16.35 -12.59
CA SER A 104 5.46 -17.26 -13.29
C SER A 104 4.88 -18.67 -13.53
N ASN A 105 4.02 -19.14 -12.64
CA ASN A 105 3.42 -20.48 -12.63
C ASN A 105 1.99 -20.51 -12.05
N CYS A 106 1.35 -19.34 -11.95
CA CYS A 106 0.00 -19.21 -11.40
C CYS A 106 -0.72 -18.01 -12.01
N GLU A 107 -2.04 -18.02 -11.94
CA GLU A 107 -2.85 -16.81 -12.06
C GLU A 107 -2.96 -16.18 -10.66
N VAL A 108 -2.76 -14.87 -10.58
CA VAL A 108 -2.93 -14.10 -9.34
C VAL A 108 -4.07 -13.11 -9.53
N LYS A 109 -5.11 -13.25 -8.70
CA LYS A 109 -6.18 -12.26 -8.63
C LYS A 109 -5.98 -11.38 -7.42
N LEU A 110 -6.07 -10.09 -7.64
CA LEU A 110 -5.92 -9.06 -6.62
C LEU A 110 -7.23 -8.28 -6.52
N GLN A 111 -7.85 -8.30 -5.35
CA GLN A 111 -9.10 -7.60 -5.10
C GLN A 111 -8.96 -6.62 -3.96
N PHE A 112 -9.59 -5.46 -4.10
CA PHE A 112 -9.66 -4.45 -3.04
C PHE A 112 -11.08 -4.23 -2.56
N PHE A 113 -11.25 -3.89 -1.30
CA PHE A 113 -12.46 -3.19 -0.84
C PHE A 113 -12.15 -2.28 0.35
N ALA A 114 -12.93 -1.21 0.51
CA ALA A 114 -12.83 -0.31 1.65
C ALA A 114 -14.09 -0.46 2.52
N SER A 115 -13.92 -0.63 3.82
CA SER A 115 -15.05 -0.63 4.76
C SER A 115 -14.59 -0.39 6.20
N GLY A 116 -15.39 0.35 6.97
CA GLY A 116 -15.20 0.48 8.42
C GLY A 116 -13.86 1.12 8.81
N GLY A 117 -13.28 1.94 7.93
CA GLY A 117 -11.96 2.54 8.16
C GLY A 117 -10.77 1.64 7.81
N THR A 118 -10.99 0.53 7.11
CA THR A 118 -9.95 -0.42 6.68
C THR A 118 -9.95 -0.59 5.16
N ILE A 119 -8.75 -0.64 4.57
CA ILE A 119 -8.55 -1.11 3.20
C ILE A 119 -8.18 -2.58 3.28
N TYR A 120 -8.95 -3.41 2.58
CA TYR A 120 -8.68 -4.83 2.44
C TYR A 120 -8.06 -5.05 1.06
N GLN A 121 -6.99 -5.84 1.06
CA GLN A 121 -6.27 -6.25 -0.12
C GLN A 121 -6.16 -7.78 -0.08
N THR A 122 -6.85 -8.43 -1.01
CA THR A 122 -6.93 -9.90 -1.07
C THR A 122 -6.18 -10.40 -2.29
N TYR A 123 -5.25 -11.33 -2.06
CA TYR A 123 -4.56 -12.07 -3.12
C TYR A 123 -5.12 -13.49 -3.18
N GLU A 124 -5.54 -13.92 -4.36
CA GLU A 124 -5.96 -15.29 -4.65
C GLU A 124 -4.99 -15.88 -5.67
N PHE A 125 -4.32 -16.97 -5.28
CA PHE A 125 -3.32 -17.65 -6.09
C PHE A 125 -3.89 -18.95 -6.66
N SER A 126 -3.96 -19.05 -7.98
CA SER A 126 -4.41 -20.25 -8.70
C SER A 126 -3.22 -20.90 -9.39
N PHE A 127 -2.71 -21.99 -8.83
CA PHE A 127 -1.52 -22.69 -9.33
C PHE A 127 -1.85 -23.78 -10.34
N ASP A 128 -1.05 -23.83 -11.42
CA ASP A 128 -1.12 -24.89 -12.42
C ASP A 128 -0.08 -25.99 -12.08
N GLY A 129 -0.36 -26.86 -11.10
CA GLY A 129 0.58 -27.93 -10.74
C GLY A 129 0.28 -28.70 -9.45
N VAL A 130 1.09 -29.72 -9.19
CA VAL A 130 0.94 -30.64 -8.03
C VAL A 130 1.86 -30.26 -6.85
N ASP A 131 2.94 -29.51 -7.10
CA ASP A 131 3.90 -29.08 -6.07
C ASP A 131 3.77 -27.57 -5.84
N ILE A 132 2.83 -27.18 -4.97
CA ILE A 132 2.45 -25.80 -4.70
C ILE A 132 3.15 -25.33 -3.44
N GLN A 133 4.09 -24.40 -3.57
CA GLN A 133 4.61 -23.65 -2.43
C GLN A 133 3.87 -22.32 -2.32
N PRO A 134 3.41 -21.94 -1.11
CA PRO A 134 2.79 -20.64 -0.92
C PRO A 134 3.81 -19.51 -1.18
N PRO A 135 3.37 -18.39 -1.77
CA PRO A 135 4.27 -17.29 -2.12
C PRO A 135 4.84 -16.63 -0.87
N LYS A 136 6.05 -16.06 -1.00
CA LYS A 136 6.60 -15.18 0.02
C LYS A 136 6.01 -13.78 -0.16
N LEU A 137 5.37 -13.27 0.89
CA LEU A 137 4.91 -11.89 0.98
C LEU A 137 5.83 -11.08 1.90
N VAL A 138 6.34 -9.95 1.41
CA VAL A 138 7.18 -9.02 2.18
C VAL A 138 6.55 -7.62 2.12
N THR A 139 6.27 -7.02 3.26
CA THR A 139 5.69 -5.67 3.34
C THR A 139 6.66 -4.70 4.00
N MET A 140 6.61 -3.44 3.55
CA MET A 140 7.39 -2.36 4.14
C MET A 140 6.75 -1.89 5.43
N ALA A 141 7.49 -1.94 6.54
CA ALA A 141 7.01 -1.47 7.83
C ALA A 141 7.30 0.02 8.07
N ASP A 142 8.26 0.60 7.34
CA ASP A 142 8.74 1.97 7.53
C ASP A 142 8.04 2.99 6.62
N LEU A 143 6.73 2.84 6.47
CA LEU A 143 5.89 3.78 5.73
C LEU A 143 5.78 5.13 6.45
N LEU A 144 5.59 6.21 5.68
CA LEU A 144 5.39 7.55 6.25
C LEU A 144 3.92 7.88 6.41
N ILE A 145 3.57 8.45 7.57
CA ILE A 145 2.23 8.98 7.87
C ILE A 145 2.34 10.50 7.80
N ARG A 146 1.66 11.11 6.83
CA ARG A 146 1.76 12.55 6.54
C ARG A 146 0.41 13.25 6.59
N GLN A 147 0.40 14.50 7.03
CA GLN A 147 -0.75 15.39 6.95
C GLN A 147 -0.84 15.94 5.52
N LEU A 148 -1.99 15.78 4.87
CA LEU A 148 -2.27 16.32 3.54
C LEU A 148 -2.53 17.84 3.59
N ASP A 149 -1.55 18.59 4.11
CA ASP A 149 -1.48 20.04 4.06
C ASP A 149 -0.53 20.46 2.92
N PHE A 150 -1.10 21.07 1.89
CA PHE A 150 -0.38 21.48 0.68
C PHE A 150 0.07 22.95 0.72
N ILE A 151 -0.17 23.66 1.83
CA ILE A 151 0.05 25.10 1.95
C ILE A 151 1.24 25.38 2.87
N ASP A 152 1.35 24.67 3.99
CA ASP A 152 2.40 24.89 4.98
C ASP A 152 3.69 24.13 4.65
N PHE A 153 4.72 24.86 4.23
CA PHE A 153 6.05 24.30 3.95
C PHE A 153 6.86 24.00 5.23
N ALA A 154 6.45 24.58 6.36
CA ALA A 154 7.12 24.43 7.65
C ALA A 154 6.34 23.47 8.58
N ASN A 155 5.49 22.62 7.98
CA ASN A 155 4.75 21.62 8.72
C ASN A 155 5.72 20.54 9.23
N GLN A 156 6.19 20.71 10.47
CA GLN A 156 7.14 19.82 11.13
C GLN A 156 6.66 18.36 11.21
N PHE A 157 5.35 18.13 11.19
CA PHE A 157 4.81 16.77 11.12
C PHE A 157 5.24 16.07 9.83
N ASN A 158 5.28 16.77 8.70
CA ASN A 158 5.67 16.17 7.43
C ASN A 158 7.20 16.12 7.23
N GLU A 159 7.97 16.95 7.93
CA GLU A 159 9.45 16.98 7.83
C GLU A 159 10.11 15.74 8.45
N ALA A 160 9.40 14.99 9.28
CA ALA A 160 9.91 13.76 9.90
C ALA A 160 10.11 12.64 8.85
N ASP A 161 11.33 12.12 8.80
CA ASP A 161 11.66 10.92 8.01
C ASP A 161 11.31 9.62 8.76
N MET A 162 11.48 8.48 8.09
CA MET A 162 11.08 7.18 8.63
C MET A 162 11.82 6.77 9.91
N ARG A 163 12.98 7.38 10.20
CA ARG A 163 13.85 7.12 11.36
C ARG A 163 13.76 8.22 12.43
N SER A 164 12.96 9.24 12.19
CA SER A 164 12.80 10.37 13.10
C SER A 164 12.16 9.91 14.41
N ALA A 165 12.52 10.54 15.52
CA ALA A 165 12.09 10.14 16.86
C ALA A 165 10.56 10.17 17.08
N GLY A 166 9.82 10.87 16.21
CA GLY A 166 8.35 10.89 16.23
C GLY A 166 7.71 9.58 15.73
N TYR A 167 8.46 8.73 15.04
CA TYR A 167 7.97 7.47 14.50
C TYR A 167 8.36 6.27 15.38
N GLU A 168 7.41 5.34 15.53
CA GLU A 168 7.65 4.03 16.12
C GLU A 168 7.10 2.94 15.19
N THR A 169 7.91 1.91 14.91
CA THR A 169 7.46 0.67 14.25
C THR A 169 7.62 -0.49 15.22
N ARG A 170 6.57 -1.27 15.44
CA ARG A 170 6.66 -2.48 16.26
C ARG A 170 5.81 -3.65 15.74
N LEU A 171 6.28 -4.86 16.04
CA LEU A 171 5.50 -6.08 15.94
C LEU A 171 4.71 -6.30 17.24
N ALA A 172 3.42 -6.00 17.21
CA ALA A 172 2.53 -6.09 18.36
C ALA A 172 1.86 -7.48 18.45
N GLU A 173 1.16 -7.73 19.57
CA GLU A 173 0.26 -8.88 19.75
C GLU A 173 0.89 -10.25 19.39
N LYS A 174 2.07 -10.56 19.94
CA LYS A 174 2.83 -11.78 19.59
C LYS A 174 3.20 -11.86 18.11
N LYS A 175 3.47 -10.70 17.51
CA LYS A 175 3.88 -10.52 16.10
C LYS A 175 2.77 -10.74 15.08
N THR A 176 1.49 -10.66 15.44
CA THR A 176 0.38 -10.78 14.47
C THR A 176 -0.06 -9.45 13.85
N ARG A 177 0.51 -8.33 14.31
CA ARG A 177 0.17 -7.00 13.84
C ARG A 177 1.43 -6.14 13.72
N ILE A 178 1.58 -5.45 12.59
CA ILE A 178 2.52 -4.33 12.46
C ILE A 178 1.80 -3.06 12.91
N GLU A 179 2.43 -2.30 13.79
CA GLU A 179 2.01 -0.97 14.19
C GLU A 179 3.06 0.03 13.76
N ARG A 180 2.65 1.01 12.96
CA ARG A 180 3.47 2.17 12.60
C ARG A 180 2.77 3.40 13.13
N SER A 181 3.34 4.06 14.13
CA SER A 181 2.79 5.29 14.70
C SER A 181 3.63 6.50 14.36
N HIS A 182 2.97 7.65 14.27
CA HIS A 182 3.58 8.96 14.19
C HIS A 182 2.96 9.87 15.26
N HIS A 183 3.79 10.28 16.21
CA HIS A 183 3.37 11.14 17.32
C HIS A 183 3.02 12.55 16.84
N VAL A 184 1.96 13.11 17.42
CA VAL A 184 1.54 14.51 17.29
C VAL A 184 1.43 15.13 18.68
N ASP A 185 1.45 16.45 18.78
CA ASP A 185 1.37 17.16 20.07
C ASP A 185 0.15 16.74 20.93
N GLU A 186 -0.94 16.31 20.28
CA GLU A 186 -2.19 15.89 20.93
C GLU A 186 -2.51 14.39 20.78
N GLY A 187 -1.50 13.53 20.56
CA GLY A 187 -1.71 12.07 20.46
C GLY A 187 -0.80 11.37 19.46
N GLU A 188 -1.35 10.39 18.74
CA GLU A 188 -0.63 9.66 17.69
C GLU A 188 -1.58 9.27 16.56
N VAL A 189 -1.04 9.17 15.35
CA VAL A 189 -1.72 8.56 14.22
C VAL A 189 -1.05 7.22 13.93
N VAL A 190 -1.85 6.16 13.85
CA VAL A 190 -1.35 4.79 13.78
C VAL A 190 -1.89 4.08 12.55
N LEU A 191 -0.99 3.46 11.79
CA LEU A 191 -1.29 2.47 10.77
C LEU A 191 -1.17 1.07 11.39
N PHE A 192 -2.22 0.28 11.22
CA PHE A 192 -2.24 -1.14 11.56
C PHE A 192 -2.21 -1.98 10.29
N ILE A 193 -1.33 -2.97 10.25
CA ILE A 193 -1.29 -3.98 9.18
C ILE A 193 -1.49 -5.35 9.81
N LEU A 194 -2.47 -6.08 9.31
CA LEU A 194 -2.79 -7.45 9.66
C LEU A 194 -2.83 -8.27 8.38
N ALA A 195 -2.44 -9.54 8.47
CA ALA A 195 -2.47 -10.46 7.34
C ALA A 195 -3.19 -11.74 7.75
N TYR A 196 -3.98 -12.29 6.84
CA TYR A 196 -4.75 -13.52 7.04
C TYR A 196 -4.52 -14.46 5.86
N CYS A 197 -4.51 -15.77 6.13
CA CYS A 197 -4.53 -16.81 5.11
C CYS A 197 -5.66 -17.79 5.45
N GLU A 198 -6.60 -17.99 4.52
CA GLU A 198 -7.75 -18.88 4.71
C GLU A 198 -8.55 -18.62 6.02
N GLY A 199 -8.59 -17.35 6.46
CA GLY A 199 -9.28 -16.93 7.68
C GLY A 199 -8.42 -16.99 8.96
N GLU A 200 -7.24 -17.60 8.89
CA GLU A 200 -6.29 -17.68 10.01
C GLU A 200 -5.36 -16.46 10.04
N LEU A 201 -5.18 -15.86 11.22
CA LEU A 201 -4.32 -14.70 11.42
C LEU A 201 -2.84 -15.12 11.34
N LEU A 202 -2.06 -14.41 10.51
CA LEU A 202 -0.65 -14.69 10.30
C LEU A 202 0.25 -13.96 11.31
N THR A 203 1.45 -14.52 11.52
CA THR A 203 2.53 -13.86 12.26
C THR A 203 3.57 -13.29 11.32
N PHE A 204 4.01 -12.06 11.59
CA PHE A 204 5.10 -11.39 10.92
C PHE A 204 6.45 -11.78 11.51
N GLN A 205 7.46 -11.78 10.64
CA GLN A 205 8.87 -11.92 10.99
C GLN A 205 9.64 -10.81 10.29
N HIS A 206 10.75 -10.37 10.89
CA HIS A 206 11.65 -9.47 10.19
C HIS A 206 12.29 -10.24 9.03
N ASP A 207 12.29 -9.63 7.85
CA ASP A 207 13.09 -10.13 6.73
C ASP A 207 14.55 -9.79 7.08
N GLU A 208 15.25 -10.74 7.70
CA GLU A 208 16.68 -10.58 8.00
C GLU A 208 17.42 -10.31 6.68
N GLU A 209 18.21 -9.23 6.62
CA GLU A 209 19.15 -8.99 5.54
C GLU A 209 19.92 -10.29 5.29
N LYS A 210 19.88 -10.78 4.04
CA LYS A 210 20.75 -11.87 3.59
C LYS A 210 22.15 -11.58 4.12
N GLU A 211 22.63 -12.39 5.05
CA GLU A 211 24.03 -12.38 5.47
C GLU A 211 24.88 -12.35 4.19
N VAL A 212 25.58 -11.25 4.00
CA VAL A 212 26.68 -11.17 3.05
C VAL A 212 27.71 -12.20 3.51
N LYS A 213 27.74 -13.34 2.84
CA LYS A 213 28.88 -14.26 2.87
C LYS A 213 29.98 -13.76 1.94
#